data_AF-D1NX63-F1
#
_entry.id   AF-D1NX63-F1
#
_cell.length_a   1.000
_cell.length_b   1.000
_cell.length_c   1.000
_cell.angle_alpha   90.00
_cell.angle_beta   90.00
_cell.angle_gamma   90.00
#
_symmetry.space_group_name_H-M   'P 1'
#
loop_
_entity.id
_entity.type
_entity.pdbx_description
1 polymer ?
#
loop_
_entity_poly.entity_id
_entity_poly.type
_entity_poly.pdbx_seq_one_letter_code
_entity_poly.pdbx_strand_id
1 'polypeptide(L)' 'MTGEKKLAYEINYIKEGYYYIVDFKASGDHIKEFERRLRISDLILRFMVIRKED' A
#
# COMPACT_ATOMS: atom_id res chain seq x y z
N MET A 1 4.81 -9.98 -8.89
CA MET A 1 3.58 -10.01 -8.08
C MET A 1 3.66 -11.23 -7.19
N THR A 2 3.56 -11.03 -5.88
CA THR A 2 3.45 -12.16 -4.96
C THR A 2 1.96 -12.47 -4.88
N GLY A 3 1.56 -13.73 -5.10
CA GLY A 3 0.16 -14.14 -5.15
C GLY A 3 -0.63 -13.87 -3.87
N GLU A 4 -1.87 -14.32 -3.83
CA GLU A 4 -2.74 -14.20 -2.66
C GLU A 4 -2.04 -14.77 -1.41
N LYS A 5 -2.04 -13.99 -0.33
CA LYS A 5 -1.44 -14.37 0.94
C LYS A 5 -2.44 -14.19 2.07
N LYS A 6 -2.44 -15.15 2.99
CA LYS A 6 -3.14 -15.04 4.26
C LYS A 6 -2.44 -14.04 5.18
N LEU A 7 -3.20 -13.10 5.72
CA LEU A 7 -2.71 -12.11 6.67
C LEU A 7 -2.44 -12.78 8.03
N ALA A 8 -1.46 -12.27 8.79
CA ALA A 8 -1.15 -12.77 10.13
C ALA A 8 -2.31 -12.54 11.12
N TYR A 9 -3.09 -11.49 10.89
CA TYR A 9 -4.31 -11.16 11.60
C TYR A 9 -5.28 -10.48 10.64
N GLU A 10 -6.56 -10.51 11.00
CA GLU A 10 -7.65 -9.93 10.22
C GLU A 10 -7.57 -8.40 10.25
N ILE A 11 -7.64 -7.77 9.07
CA ILE A 11 -7.68 -6.31 8.93
C ILE A 11 -9.01 -5.96 8.29
N ASN A 12 -9.82 -5.12 8.93
CA ASN A 12 -11.15 -4.74 8.44
C ASN A 12 -12.02 -5.94 8.03
N TYR A 13 -11.97 -7.02 8.81
CA TYR A 13 -12.67 -8.28 8.55
C TYR A 13 -12.15 -9.11 7.36
N ILE A 14 -10.98 -8.74 6.81
CA ILE A 14 -10.35 -9.43 5.68
C ILE A 14 -9.18 -10.29 6.18
N LYS A 15 -9.14 -11.55 5.74
CA LYS A 15 -8.15 -12.57 6.15
C LYS A 15 -7.08 -12.83 5.10
N GLU A 16 -7.34 -12.47 3.85
CA GLU A 16 -6.50 -12.76 2.69
C GLU A 16 -6.36 -11.51 1.84
N GLY A 17 -5.21 -11.32 1.21
CA GLY A 17 -4.98 -10.16 0.38
C GLY A 17 -3.78 -10.30 -0.54
N TYR A 18 -3.66 -9.33 -1.44
CA TYR A 18 -2.57 -9.26 -2.40
C TYR A 18 -1.52 -8.25 -1.94
N TYR A 19 -0.25 -8.62 -2.12
CA TYR A 19 0.88 -7.76 -1.80
C TYR A 19 1.51 -7.20 -3.08
N TYR A 20 1.53 -5.87 -3.18
CA TYR A 20 2.17 -5.15 -4.26
C TYR A 20 3.39 -4.39 -3.73
N ILE A 21 4.54 -4.60 -4.37
CA ILE A 21 5.75 -3.79 -4.18
C ILE A 21 5.90 -2.99 -5.48
N VAL A 22 5.87 -1.67 -5.35
CA VAL A 22 5.93 -0.75 -6.49
C VAL A 22 7.05 0.25 -6.23
N ASP A 23 8.09 0.20 -7.05
CA ASP A 23 9.12 1.23 -7.08
C ASP A 23 8.66 2.33 -8.03
N PHE A 24 8.61 3.58 -7.54
CA PHE A 24 8.25 4.74 -8.35
C PHE A 24 9.12 5.94 -8.00
N LYS A 25 9.20 6.89 -8.94
CA LYS A 25 9.86 8.19 -8.75
C LYS A 25 8.80 9.28 -8.79
N ALA A 26 8.73 10.09 -7.74
CA ALA A 26 7.81 11.22 -7.64
C ALA A 26 8.43 12.34 -6.79
N SER A 27 7.98 13.57 -6.97
CA SER A 27 8.35 14.69 -6.08
C SER A 27 7.57 14.61 -4.77
N GLY A 28 8.13 15.16 -3.69
CA GLY A 28 7.56 15.06 -2.34
C GLY A 28 6.12 15.59 -2.22
N ASP A 29 5.77 16.63 -2.99
CA ASP A 29 4.42 17.19 -3.00
C ASP A 29 3.38 16.22 -3.58
N HIS A 30 3.75 15.47 -4.62
CA HIS A 30 2.87 14.46 -5.22
C HIS A 30 2.68 13.24 -4.30
N ILE A 31 3.67 12.90 -3.47
CA ILE A 31 3.56 11.79 -2.52
C ILE A 31 2.43 12.05 -1.50
N LYS A 32 2.31 13.28 -0.98
CA LYS A 32 1.26 13.62 -0.02
C LYS A 32 -0.15 13.45 -0.59
N GLU A 33 -0.38 13.94 -1.81
CA GLU A 33 -1.68 13.79 -2.47
C GLU A 33 -1.96 12.32 -2.83
N PHE A 34 -0.92 11.57 -3.19
CA PHE A 34 -1.04 10.14 -3.43
C PHE A 34 -1.46 9.38 -2.17
N GLU A 35 -0.78 9.59 -1.03
CA GLU A 35 -1.14 8.96 0.25
C GLU A 35 -2.57 9.32 0.69
N ARG A 36 -3.01 10.56 0.44
CA ARG A 36 -4.39 10.99 0.71
C ARG A 36 -5.39 10.16 -0.08
N ARG A 37 -5.14 9.94 -1.38
CA ARG A 37 -6.00 9.12 -2.24
C ARG A 37 -6.01 7.66 -1.84
N LEU A 38 -4.85 7.10 -1.48
CA LEU A 38 -4.76 5.71 -1.02
C LEU A 38 -5.57 5.49 0.26
N ARG A 39 -5.58 6.47 1.17
CA ARG A 39 -6.36 6.41 2.42
C ARG A 39 -7.87 6.44 2.21
N ILE A 40 -8.35 7.12 1.16
CA ILE A 40 -9.77 7.22 0.83
C ILE A 40 -10.24 5.96 0.06
N SER A 41 -9.31 5.20 -0.53
CA SER A 41 -9.62 4.02 -1.31
C SER A 41 -9.93 2.81 -0.41
N ASP A 42 -11.18 2.34 -0.45
CA ASP A 42 -11.61 1.12 0.26
C ASP A 42 -10.94 -0.16 -0.27
N LEU A 43 -10.32 -0.10 -1.47
CA LEU A 43 -9.60 -1.22 -2.06
C LEU A 43 -8.24 -1.48 -1.38
N ILE A 44 -7.72 -0.51 -0.62
CA ILE A 44 -6.39 -0.60 -0.02
C ILE A 44 -6.53 -0.78 1.48
N LEU A 45 -6.26 -1.99 1.94
CA LEU A 45 -6.30 -2.32 3.37
C LEU A 45 -5.18 -1.62 4.15
N ARG A 46 -3.99 -1.55 3.56
CA ARG A 46 -2.81 -0.94 4.17
C ARG A 46 -1.80 -0.56 3.09
N PHE A 47 -1.18 0.60 3.26
CA PHE A 47 -0.04 1.01 2.44
C PHE A 47 1.11 1.46 3.33
N MET A 48 2.33 1.38 2.79
CA MET A 48 3.54 1.89 3.41
C MET A 48 4.41 2.47 2.30
N VAL A 49 4.74 3.75 2.42
CA VAL A 49 5.67 4.43 1.51
C VAL A 49 7.01 4.54 2.22
N ILE A 50 8.07 4.03 1.59
CA ILE A 50 9.42 4.07 2.12
C ILE A 50 10.26 4.88 1.14
N ARG A 51 10.98 5.89 1.65
CA ARG A 51 12.00 6.56 0.84
C ARG A 51 13.16 5.59 0.65
N LYS A 52 13.40 5.19 -0.59
CA LYS A 52 14.57 4.39 -0.93
C LYS A 52 15.80 5.28 -0.80
N GLU A 53 16.70 4.90 0.09
CA GLU A 53 18.05 5.44 0.14
C GLU A 53 18.88 4.55 -0.80
N ASP A 54 19.49 5.15 -1.82
CA ASP A 54 20.49 4.49 -2.66
C ASP A 54 21.88 4.64 -2.04
#